data_AF-A0A518DJP0-F1
#
_entry.id   AF-A0A518DJP0-F1
#
_cell.length_a   1.000
_cell.length_b   1.000
_cell.length_c   1.000
_cell.angle_alpha   90.00
_cell.angle_beta   90.00
_cell.angle_gamma   90.00
#
_symmetry.space_group_name_H-M   'P 1'
#
loop_
_entity.id
_entity.type
_entity.pdbx_description
1 polymer ?
#
loop_
_entity_poly.entity_id
_entity_poly.type
_entity_poly.pdbx_seq_one_letter_code
_entity_poly.pdbx_strand_id
1 'polypeptide(L)'
;MEPPPSQPSEPTAEELARVADLLEQVASDRSLLARLEESERQRLLRVVHQVAMPDRSARRKLRKEYHRERQANLQAQRQADEQRLAETGIRAQFSAPYSVRKLKKPEPPAPFDTPPLALSHSHSTGPTADWPKLDVPRTCYTCKGEYDRVHHFYDALCPACAQLNWTKRNQTADLSGRVAVVTGARVKIGYQAALKLLRAGAHTVVLTRFPRDAARRFLAEADSERWRNRLELHGVDLRHTPAVEALADHLAATLPRLDLLLNNACQTVRRPPGFYAHLMEGERRLGESLPPEARPLLASDEELRRQGMRENEPARAGLAALGGELAGESIAGVVRAAELSQIPLAPGDEQRGEHLFPSGQYDHDEQQIDLRSINSWRLRLADVPTVELLEVQLVNAIAPFILNARLKPLMARVPTRDTHIVNVSAMEGVFYRAYKTDKHPHTNMAKAALNMLTRTSAQDYARDGIHMNSVDTGWITDEDPAEIAQRKQQELGFHPPLDIVDAAARICAPYFDGQITGEHVWGKFLKDYQVANW
;
A
#
# COMPACT_ATOMS: atom_id res chain seq x y z
N MET A 1 59.46 -31.29 -26.27
CA MET A 1 58.33 -31.20 -25.32
C MET A 1 57.12 -31.70 -26.08
N GLU A 2 56.71 -32.94 -25.84
CA GLU A 2 55.44 -33.45 -26.35
C GLU A 2 54.28 -32.65 -25.74
N PRO A 3 53.23 -32.32 -26.51
CA PRO A 3 52.06 -31.68 -25.98
C PRO A 3 51.36 -32.64 -24.99
N PRO A 4 50.74 -32.13 -23.92
CA PRO A 4 50.02 -32.98 -22.98
C PRO A 4 48.87 -33.70 -23.71
N PRO A 5 48.58 -34.97 -23.36
CA PRO A 5 47.49 -35.71 -23.98
C PRO A 5 46.17 -34.98 -23.74
N SER A 6 45.42 -34.77 -24.82
CA SER A 6 44.06 -34.22 -24.79
C SER A 6 43.20 -35.02 -23.80
N GLN A 7 42.60 -34.33 -22.82
CA GLN A 7 41.62 -34.95 -21.95
C GLN A 7 40.49 -35.56 -22.80
N PRO A 8 40.03 -36.79 -22.52
CA PRO A 8 38.91 -37.38 -23.24
C PRO A 8 37.67 -36.51 -23.01
N SER A 9 36.96 -36.17 -24.10
CA SER A 9 35.68 -35.46 -24.05
C SER A 9 34.68 -36.23 -23.19
N GLU A 10 33.89 -35.52 -22.39
CA GLU A 10 32.81 -36.14 -21.62
C GLU A 10 31.82 -36.84 -22.59
N PRO A 11 31.41 -38.09 -22.32
CA PRO A 11 30.51 -38.82 -23.19
C PRO A 11 29.14 -38.16 -23.23
N THR A 12 28.56 -38.05 -24.43
CA THR A 12 27.24 -37.47 -24.69
C THR A 12 26.11 -38.40 -24.20
N ALA A 13 24.92 -37.84 -23.96
CA ALA A 13 23.75 -38.64 -23.59
C ALA A 13 23.39 -39.72 -24.62
N GLU A 14 23.62 -39.44 -25.91
CA GLU A 14 23.41 -40.39 -27.01
C GLU A 14 24.43 -41.55 -27.00
N GLU A 15 25.67 -41.30 -26.58
CA GLU A 15 26.66 -42.37 -26.39
C GLU A 15 26.30 -43.27 -25.21
N LEU A 16 25.80 -42.70 -24.12
CA LEU A 16 25.33 -43.47 -22.97
C LEU A 16 24.10 -44.32 -23.30
N ALA A 17 23.16 -43.79 -24.09
CA ALA A 17 22.00 -44.55 -24.58
C ALA A 17 22.43 -45.72 -25.48
N ARG A 18 23.35 -45.48 -26.43
CA ARG A 18 23.90 -46.55 -27.28
C ARG A 18 24.61 -47.65 -26.48
N VAL A 19 25.33 -47.27 -25.41
CA VAL A 19 25.95 -48.24 -24.50
C VAL A 19 24.89 -49.05 -23.75
N ALA A 20 23.79 -48.42 -23.31
CA ALA A 20 22.68 -49.13 -22.68
C ALA A 20 22.03 -50.13 -23.66
N ASP A 21 21.71 -49.71 -24.88
CA ASP A 21 21.14 -50.59 -25.92
C ASP A 21 22.04 -51.81 -26.20
N LEU A 22 23.36 -51.59 -26.29
CA LEU A 22 24.32 -52.66 -26.48
C LEU A 22 24.39 -53.61 -25.27
N LEU A 23 24.34 -53.08 -24.06
CA LEU A 23 24.31 -53.89 -22.84
C LEU A 23 23.01 -54.71 -22.73
N GLU A 24 21.87 -54.18 -23.19
CA GLU A 24 20.60 -54.91 -23.27
C GLU A 24 20.65 -56.05 -24.31
N GLN A 25 21.30 -55.83 -25.45
CA GLN A 25 21.55 -56.89 -26.44
C GLN A 25 22.46 -57.99 -25.87
N VAL A 26 23.52 -57.62 -25.16
CA VAL A 26 24.41 -58.58 -24.47
C VAL A 26 23.69 -59.30 -23.31
N ALA A 27 22.75 -58.63 -22.64
CA ALA A 27 21.93 -59.24 -21.59
C ALA A 27 20.93 -60.26 -22.15
N SER A 28 20.35 -60.00 -23.33
CA SER A 28 19.41 -60.90 -24.03
C SER A 28 20.12 -62.05 -24.76
N ASP A 29 21.32 -61.83 -25.31
CA ASP A 29 22.18 -62.86 -25.89
C ASP A 29 23.59 -62.81 -25.29
N ARG A 30 23.78 -63.59 -24.23
CA ARG A 30 25.05 -63.67 -23.51
C ARG A 30 26.18 -64.31 -24.33
N SER A 31 25.85 -65.01 -25.42
CA SER A 31 26.86 -65.65 -26.29
C SER A 31 27.72 -64.61 -27.01
N LEU A 32 27.25 -63.38 -27.17
CA LEU A 32 27.98 -62.25 -27.73
C LEU A 32 29.28 -61.95 -26.96
N LEU A 33 29.36 -62.28 -25.67
CA LEU A 33 30.58 -62.13 -24.86
C LEU A 33 31.70 -63.09 -25.24
N ALA A 34 31.41 -64.17 -25.96
CA ALA A 34 32.42 -65.10 -26.46
C ALA A 34 33.28 -64.50 -27.58
N ARG A 35 32.86 -63.35 -28.14
CA ARG A 35 33.60 -62.59 -29.17
C ARG A 35 34.71 -61.72 -28.60
N LEU A 36 34.79 -61.59 -27.27
CA LEU A 36 35.81 -60.81 -26.55
C LEU A 36 36.88 -61.73 -25.96
N GLU A 37 38.11 -61.23 -25.82
CA GLU A 37 39.14 -61.93 -25.05
C GLU A 37 38.78 -62.00 -23.56
N GLU A 38 39.32 -62.99 -22.83
CA GLU A 38 39.03 -63.21 -21.40
C GLU A 38 39.26 -61.95 -20.56
N SER A 39 40.35 -61.24 -20.82
CA SER A 39 40.75 -60.01 -20.13
C SER A 39 39.74 -58.87 -20.35
N GLU A 40 39.26 -58.71 -21.58
CA GLU A 40 38.27 -57.70 -21.97
C GLU A 40 36.89 -58.00 -21.41
N ARG A 41 36.48 -59.28 -21.45
CA ARG A 41 35.23 -59.75 -20.84
C ARG A 41 35.20 -59.48 -19.34
N GLN A 42 36.28 -59.78 -18.63
CA GLN A 42 36.39 -59.49 -17.19
C GLN A 42 36.42 -57.98 -16.90
N ARG A 43 37.03 -57.17 -17.77
CA ARG A 43 36.99 -55.71 -17.65
C ARG A 43 35.56 -55.18 -17.80
N LEU A 44 34.83 -55.61 -18.84
CA LEU A 44 33.45 -55.18 -19.08
C LEU A 44 32.54 -55.50 -17.88
N LEU A 45 32.55 -56.75 -17.40
CA LEU A 45 31.70 -57.18 -16.28
C LEU A 45 32.02 -56.42 -14.97
N ARG A 46 33.30 -56.14 -14.71
CA ARG A 46 33.74 -55.38 -13.55
C ARG A 46 33.27 -53.92 -13.60
N VAL A 47 33.38 -53.27 -14.76
CA VAL A 47 32.93 -51.88 -14.96
C VAL A 47 31.41 -51.80 -14.84
N VAL A 48 30.66 -52.72 -15.45
CA VAL A 48 29.20 -52.80 -15.31
C VAL A 48 28.81 -52.99 -13.84
N HIS A 49 29.51 -53.86 -13.10
CA HIS A 49 29.28 -54.04 -11.68
C HIS A 49 29.56 -52.76 -10.86
N GLN A 50 30.64 -52.03 -11.16
CA GLN A 50 30.96 -50.76 -10.49
C GLN A 50 29.93 -49.66 -10.74
N VAL A 51 29.37 -49.59 -11.95
CA VAL A 51 28.27 -48.68 -12.31
C VAL A 51 26.98 -49.08 -11.60
N ALA A 52 26.67 -50.38 -11.53
CA ALA A 52 25.48 -50.91 -10.89
C ALA A 52 25.53 -50.85 -9.34
N MET A 53 26.71 -51.06 -8.75
CA MET A 53 26.96 -51.04 -7.29
C MET A 53 28.04 -50.01 -6.91
N PRO A 54 27.74 -48.72 -7.03
CA PRO A 54 28.70 -47.66 -6.73
C PRO A 54 29.01 -47.56 -5.23
N ASP A 55 30.25 -47.17 -4.91
CA ASP A 55 30.65 -46.88 -3.54
C ASP A 55 29.88 -45.67 -2.95
N ARG A 56 30.09 -45.39 -1.66
CA ARG A 56 29.39 -44.29 -0.96
C ARG A 56 29.73 -42.91 -1.54
N SER A 57 30.96 -42.72 -2.05
CA SER A 57 31.43 -41.45 -2.62
C SER A 57 30.78 -41.17 -3.96
N ALA A 58 30.78 -42.17 -4.86
CA ALA A 58 30.13 -42.12 -6.16
C ALA A 58 28.61 -41.90 -6.04
N ARG A 59 27.93 -42.57 -5.10
CA ARG A 59 26.51 -42.31 -4.81
C ARG A 59 26.24 -40.88 -4.36
N ARG A 60 27.12 -40.30 -3.54
CA ARG A 60 27.00 -38.90 -3.10
C ARG A 60 27.23 -37.93 -4.26
N LYS A 61 28.20 -38.20 -5.13
CA LYS A 61 28.50 -37.39 -6.32
C LYS A 61 27.30 -37.35 -7.27
N LEU A 62 26.74 -38.52 -7.61
CA LEU A 62 25.56 -38.63 -8.47
C LEU A 62 24.34 -37.91 -7.88
N ARG A 63 24.06 -38.06 -6.58
CA ARG A 63 22.97 -37.30 -5.90
C ARG A 63 23.20 -35.79 -5.95
N LYS A 64 24.45 -35.34 -5.80
CA LYS A 64 24.81 -33.92 -5.88
C LYS A 64 24.60 -33.38 -7.29
N GLU A 65 24.93 -34.17 -8.32
CA GLU A 65 24.72 -33.84 -9.73
C GLU A 65 23.22 -33.78 -10.07
N TYR A 66 22.43 -34.79 -9.72
CA TYR A 66 20.97 -34.75 -9.88
C TYR A 66 20.33 -33.54 -9.15
N HIS A 67 20.79 -33.23 -7.94
CA HIS A 67 20.31 -32.05 -7.23
C HIS A 67 20.70 -30.76 -7.96
N ARG A 68 21.93 -30.65 -8.47
CA ARG A 68 22.40 -29.49 -9.23
C ARG A 68 21.59 -29.29 -10.51
N GLU A 69 21.37 -30.36 -11.27
CA GLU A 69 20.57 -30.34 -12.51
C GLU A 69 19.11 -29.97 -12.22
N ARG A 70 18.49 -30.58 -11.21
CA ARG A 70 17.14 -30.22 -10.77
C ARG A 70 17.03 -28.74 -10.38
N GLN A 71 18.02 -28.22 -9.64
CA GLN A 71 18.04 -26.80 -9.27
C GLN A 71 18.23 -25.89 -10.50
N ALA A 72 19.08 -26.29 -11.46
CA ALA A 72 19.25 -25.55 -12.71
C ALA A 72 17.95 -25.51 -13.53
N ASN A 73 17.24 -26.65 -13.65
CA ASN A 73 15.96 -26.72 -14.35
C ASN A 73 14.89 -25.86 -13.66
N LEU A 74 14.77 -25.93 -12.33
CA LEU A 74 13.86 -25.07 -11.55
C LEU A 74 14.21 -23.58 -11.73
N GLN A 75 15.49 -23.24 -11.79
CA GLN A 75 15.93 -21.86 -11.99
C GLN A 75 15.58 -21.36 -13.41
N ALA A 76 15.77 -22.19 -14.43
CA ALA A 76 15.36 -21.87 -15.80
C ALA A 76 13.84 -21.68 -15.92
N GLN A 77 13.05 -22.54 -15.29
CA GLN A 77 11.58 -22.40 -15.22
C GLN A 77 11.18 -21.08 -14.53
N ARG A 78 11.81 -20.74 -13.40
CA ARG A 78 11.56 -19.45 -12.71
C ARG A 78 11.90 -18.24 -13.57
N GLN A 79 12.98 -18.30 -14.35
CA GLN A 79 13.35 -17.22 -15.26
C GLN A 79 12.34 -17.05 -16.40
N ALA A 80 11.81 -18.15 -16.94
CA ALA A 80 10.75 -18.10 -17.95
C ALA A 80 9.44 -17.55 -17.36
N ASP A 81 9.08 -17.98 -16.14
CA ASP A 81 7.92 -17.46 -15.41
C ASP A 81 8.03 -15.96 -15.14
N GLU A 82 9.22 -15.45 -14.81
CA GLU A 82 9.44 -14.03 -14.51
C GLU A 82 9.04 -13.12 -15.69
N GLN A 83 9.25 -13.57 -16.94
CA GLN A 83 8.79 -12.83 -18.12
C GLN A 83 7.27 -12.73 -18.17
N ARG A 84 6.56 -13.83 -17.87
CA ARG A 84 5.09 -13.86 -17.81
C ARG A 84 4.55 -12.98 -16.67
N LEU A 85 5.27 -12.92 -15.54
CA LEU A 85 4.88 -12.07 -14.41
C LEU A 85 5.13 -10.59 -14.69
N ALA A 86 6.21 -10.24 -15.39
CA ALA A 86 6.57 -8.85 -15.71
C ALA A 86 5.49 -8.13 -16.54
N GLU A 87 4.70 -8.87 -17.32
CA GLU A 87 3.58 -8.36 -18.12
C GLU A 87 2.33 -8.04 -17.28
N THR A 88 2.27 -8.47 -16.02
CA THR A 88 1.11 -8.19 -15.17
C THR A 88 0.97 -6.70 -14.88
N GLY A 89 -0.29 -6.24 -14.83
CA GLY A 89 -0.61 -4.83 -14.61
C GLY A 89 0.01 -4.25 -13.33
N ILE A 90 0.06 -5.01 -12.23
CA ILE A 90 0.65 -4.54 -10.99
C ILE A 90 2.17 -4.31 -11.11
N ARG A 91 2.90 -5.18 -11.81
CA ARG A 91 4.35 -5.00 -12.03
C ARG A 91 4.66 -3.90 -13.03
N ALA A 92 3.83 -3.75 -14.05
CA ALA A 92 3.96 -2.66 -15.01
C ALA A 92 3.89 -1.29 -14.32
N GLN A 93 3.02 -1.14 -13.31
CA GLN A 93 2.93 0.09 -12.50
C GLN A 93 4.22 0.40 -11.73
N PHE A 94 4.84 -0.62 -11.12
CA PHE A 94 6.09 -0.45 -10.34
C PHE A 94 7.36 -0.36 -11.21
N SER A 95 7.27 -0.72 -12.50
CA SER A 95 8.38 -0.67 -13.46
C SER A 95 8.50 0.68 -14.16
N ALA A 96 7.48 1.54 -14.07
CA ALA A 96 7.57 2.90 -14.59
C ALA A 96 8.62 3.68 -13.79
N PRO A 97 9.65 4.27 -14.43
CA PRO A 97 10.67 5.03 -13.72
C PRO A 97 9.99 6.16 -12.93
N TYR A 98 10.38 6.34 -11.66
CA TYR A 98 10.00 7.49 -10.83
C TYR A 98 10.02 8.72 -11.73
N SER A 99 8.85 9.29 -12.01
CA SER A 99 8.78 10.33 -13.02
C SER A 99 9.56 11.51 -12.46
N VAL A 100 10.76 11.76 -13.00
CA VAL A 100 11.44 13.03 -12.84
C VAL A 100 10.66 14.02 -13.71
N ARG A 101 9.42 14.33 -13.30
CA ARG A 101 8.67 15.45 -13.85
C ARG A 101 9.41 16.69 -13.37
N LYS A 102 10.41 17.13 -14.15
CA LYS A 102 10.85 18.53 -14.12
C LYS A 102 9.58 19.37 -14.32
N LEU A 103 9.12 20.03 -13.26
CA LEU A 103 8.03 20.99 -13.32
C LEU A 103 8.37 22.01 -14.42
N LYS A 104 7.81 21.82 -15.62
CA LYS A 104 7.90 22.82 -16.69
C LYS A 104 7.19 24.08 -16.19
N LYS A 105 7.78 25.25 -16.46
CA LYS A 105 7.05 26.53 -16.38
C LYS A 105 5.75 26.41 -17.19
N PRO A 106 4.65 27.02 -16.73
CA PRO A 106 3.35 26.88 -17.39
C PRO A 106 3.41 27.54 -18.77
N GLU A 107 3.46 26.72 -19.81
CA GLU A 107 3.06 27.08 -21.17
C GLU A 107 1.77 26.31 -21.49
N PRO A 108 0.84 26.91 -22.24
CA PRO A 108 -0.38 26.21 -22.66
C PRO A 108 0.00 24.97 -23.48
N PRO A 109 -0.47 23.75 -23.13
CA PRO A 109 -0.01 22.53 -23.78
C PRO A 109 -0.53 22.45 -25.22
N ALA A 110 0.38 22.15 -26.15
CA ALA A 110 0.02 21.53 -27.43
C ALA A 110 -0.61 20.14 -27.15
N PRO A 111 -1.57 19.68 -27.97
CA PRO A 111 -2.31 18.45 -27.70
C PRO A 111 -1.35 17.26 -27.73
N PHE A 112 -1.07 16.73 -26.53
CA PHE A 112 -0.34 15.50 -26.35
C PHE A 112 -1.37 14.40 -26.10
N ASP A 113 -1.43 13.41 -26.99
CA ASP A 113 -2.21 12.19 -26.79
C ASP A 113 -1.67 11.49 -25.55
N THR A 114 -2.37 11.72 -24.44
CA THR A 114 -2.24 10.90 -23.25
C THR A 114 -2.90 9.58 -23.63
N PRO A 115 -2.20 8.43 -23.60
CA PRO A 115 -2.89 7.16 -23.70
C PRO A 115 -3.95 7.21 -22.61
N PRO A 116 -5.25 7.03 -22.94
CA PRO A 116 -6.28 7.05 -21.92
C PRO A 116 -5.85 6.09 -20.83
N LEU A 117 -5.99 6.51 -19.57
CA LEU A 117 -6.04 5.58 -18.46
C LEU A 117 -7.22 4.67 -18.80
N ALA A 118 -6.93 3.59 -19.50
CA ALA A 118 -7.88 2.57 -19.79
C ALA A 118 -8.24 2.00 -18.42
N LEU A 119 -9.28 2.58 -17.82
CA LEU A 119 -10.36 1.79 -17.25
C LEU A 119 -10.83 0.90 -18.40
N SER A 120 -10.02 -0.09 -18.78
CA SER A 120 -10.49 -1.14 -19.63
C SER A 120 -11.56 -1.79 -18.78
N HIS A 121 -12.80 -1.52 -19.14
CA HIS A 121 -13.93 -2.39 -18.86
C HIS A 121 -13.75 -3.75 -19.57
N SER A 122 -12.49 -4.23 -19.72
CA SER A 122 -12.19 -5.63 -19.86
C SER A 122 -12.53 -6.24 -18.50
N HIS A 123 -13.81 -6.51 -18.31
CA HIS A 123 -14.21 -7.66 -17.53
C HIS A 123 -13.43 -8.85 -18.07
N SER A 124 -12.27 -9.16 -17.47
CA SER A 124 -11.67 -10.48 -17.55
C SER A 124 -12.61 -11.42 -16.79
N THR A 125 -13.77 -11.66 -17.37
CA THR A 125 -14.73 -12.72 -17.03
C THR A 125 -14.46 -13.95 -17.88
N GLY A 126 -13.37 -13.93 -18.67
CA GLY A 126 -12.88 -15.11 -19.37
C GLY A 126 -12.59 -16.23 -18.38
N PRO A 127 -12.81 -17.49 -18.77
CA PRO A 127 -12.53 -18.63 -17.90
C PRO A 127 -11.07 -18.60 -17.46
N THR A 128 -10.82 -18.93 -16.19
CA THR A 128 -9.46 -18.98 -15.60
C THR A 128 -8.51 -19.90 -16.37
N ALA A 129 -9.04 -20.78 -17.24
CA ALA A 129 -8.31 -21.63 -18.15
C ALA A 129 -7.41 -20.85 -19.15
N ASP A 130 -7.80 -19.63 -19.52
CA ASP A 130 -7.08 -18.79 -20.49
C ASP A 130 -5.94 -17.98 -19.86
N TRP A 131 -5.83 -18.01 -18.53
CA TRP A 131 -4.82 -17.26 -17.81
C TRP A 131 -3.44 -17.90 -17.96
N PRO A 132 -2.36 -17.09 -18.11
CA PRO A 132 -0.99 -17.58 -18.21
C PRO A 132 -0.67 -18.59 -17.12
N LYS A 133 -0.17 -19.75 -17.53
CA LYS A 133 0.27 -20.81 -16.63
C LYS A 133 1.76 -20.66 -16.33
N LEU A 134 2.12 -20.79 -15.07
CA LEU A 134 3.48 -20.84 -14.57
C LEU A 134 4.00 -22.27 -14.54
N ASP A 135 5.29 -22.42 -14.79
CA ASP A 135 5.99 -23.70 -14.67
C ASP A 135 6.26 -24.03 -13.19
N VAL A 136 6.45 -23.00 -12.35
CA VAL A 136 6.63 -23.14 -10.90
C VAL A 136 5.44 -22.55 -10.14
N PRO A 137 4.69 -23.38 -9.37
CA PRO A 137 3.60 -22.89 -8.54
C PRO A 137 4.06 -21.84 -7.51
N ARG A 138 3.19 -20.88 -7.22
CA ARG A 138 3.38 -19.80 -6.26
C ARG A 138 2.39 -19.91 -5.11
N THR A 139 2.68 -19.24 -3.99
CA THR A 139 1.78 -19.16 -2.83
C THR A 139 0.98 -17.86 -2.86
N CYS A 140 -0.34 -17.95 -2.73
CA CYS A 140 -1.24 -16.80 -2.75
C CYS A 140 -1.00 -15.89 -1.54
N TYR A 141 -0.91 -14.58 -1.77
CA TYR A 141 -0.76 -13.58 -0.71
C TYR A 141 -1.94 -13.59 0.29
N THR A 142 -3.17 -13.76 -0.18
CA THR A 142 -4.37 -13.73 0.67
C THR A 142 -4.61 -15.06 1.37
N CYS A 143 -4.96 -16.12 0.63
CA CYS A 143 -5.39 -17.40 1.23
C CYS A 143 -4.25 -18.36 1.58
N LYS A 144 -3.01 -18.07 1.16
CA LYS A 144 -1.83 -18.94 1.32
C LYS A 144 -1.90 -20.29 0.59
N GLY A 145 -2.89 -20.50 -0.27
CA GLY A 145 -2.96 -21.67 -1.15
C GLY A 145 -1.97 -21.58 -2.31
N GLU A 146 -1.58 -22.74 -2.86
CA GLU A 146 -0.74 -22.82 -4.06
C GLU A 146 -1.55 -22.56 -5.34
N TYR A 147 -0.93 -21.94 -6.33
CA TYR A 147 -1.53 -21.68 -7.64
C TYR A 147 -0.45 -21.57 -8.73
N ASP A 148 -0.83 -21.88 -9.96
CA ASP A 148 0.04 -21.83 -11.14
C ASP A 148 -0.56 -21.01 -12.29
N ARG A 149 -1.70 -20.35 -12.08
CA ARG A 149 -2.35 -19.49 -13.08
C ARG A 149 -2.45 -18.05 -12.62
N VAL A 150 -2.00 -17.12 -13.46
CA VAL A 150 -1.79 -15.72 -13.08
C VAL A 150 -2.82 -14.81 -13.71
N HIS A 151 -3.39 -13.91 -12.91
CA HIS A 151 -4.34 -12.91 -13.38
C HIS A 151 -3.62 -11.83 -14.21
N HIS A 152 -4.30 -11.24 -15.20
CA HIS A 152 -3.71 -10.18 -16.04
C HIS A 152 -3.18 -8.98 -15.22
N PHE A 153 -3.77 -8.73 -14.04
CA PHE A 153 -3.33 -7.66 -13.14
C PHE A 153 -2.52 -8.14 -11.93
N TYR A 154 -2.91 -9.25 -11.30
CA TYR A 154 -2.33 -9.69 -10.02
C TYR A 154 -1.42 -10.91 -10.21
N ASP A 155 -0.17 -10.80 -9.78
CA ASP A 155 0.87 -11.83 -9.90
C ASP A 155 1.16 -12.57 -8.57
N ALA A 156 0.52 -12.10 -7.48
CA ALA A 156 0.68 -12.59 -6.12
C ALA A 156 -0.62 -13.19 -5.54
N LEU A 157 -1.69 -13.30 -6.34
CA LEU A 157 -3.00 -13.82 -5.91
C LEU A 157 -3.41 -15.02 -6.76
N CYS A 158 -3.92 -16.07 -6.11
CA CYS A 158 -4.54 -17.18 -6.83
C CYS A 158 -5.82 -16.72 -7.57
N PRO A 159 -6.32 -17.49 -8.55
CA PRO A 159 -7.43 -17.03 -9.38
C PRO A 159 -8.68 -16.56 -8.65
N ALA A 160 -9.12 -17.29 -7.62
CA ALA A 160 -10.28 -16.88 -6.82
C ALA A 160 -10.05 -15.56 -6.07
N CYS A 161 -8.87 -15.39 -5.44
CA CYS A 161 -8.54 -14.17 -4.71
C CYS A 161 -8.33 -12.99 -5.65
N ALA A 162 -7.69 -13.20 -6.81
CA ALA A 162 -7.49 -12.17 -7.83
C ALA A 162 -8.83 -11.65 -8.35
N GLN A 163 -9.76 -12.56 -8.69
CA GLN A 163 -11.10 -12.22 -9.15
C GLN A 163 -11.87 -11.42 -8.09
N LEU A 164 -11.82 -11.84 -6.82
CA LEU A 164 -12.47 -11.11 -5.73
C LEU A 164 -11.90 -9.70 -5.57
N ASN A 165 -10.57 -9.54 -5.53
CA ASN A 165 -9.95 -8.22 -5.42
C ASN A 165 -10.30 -7.34 -6.62
N TRP A 166 -10.30 -7.90 -7.84
CA TRP A 166 -10.69 -7.16 -9.05
C TRP A 166 -12.15 -6.68 -9.01
N THR A 167 -13.07 -7.55 -8.56
CA THR A 167 -14.48 -7.18 -8.39
C THR A 167 -14.63 -6.10 -7.34
N LYS A 168 -13.99 -6.24 -6.17
CA LYS A 168 -14.05 -5.25 -5.08
C LYS A 168 -13.41 -3.91 -5.46
N ARG A 169 -12.29 -3.94 -6.18
CA ARG A 169 -11.63 -2.76 -6.75
C ARG A 169 -12.61 -1.89 -7.53
N ASN A 170 -13.46 -2.52 -8.34
CA ASN A 170 -14.44 -1.87 -9.21
C ASN A 170 -15.85 -1.75 -8.59
N GLN A 171 -16.05 -2.21 -7.35
CA GLN A 171 -17.36 -2.20 -6.69
C GLN A 171 -17.88 -0.77 -6.51
N THR A 172 -19.18 -0.56 -6.73
CA THR A 172 -19.85 0.72 -6.48
C THR A 172 -21.27 0.49 -5.99
N ALA A 173 -21.90 1.52 -5.46
CA ALA A 173 -23.31 1.57 -5.08
C ALA A 173 -23.83 3.01 -5.30
N ASP A 174 -25.14 3.22 -5.38
CA ASP A 174 -25.69 4.58 -5.41
C ASP A 174 -25.64 5.19 -4.01
N LEU A 175 -24.79 6.20 -3.85
CA LEU A 175 -24.60 6.95 -2.61
C LEU A 175 -25.18 8.37 -2.72
N SER A 176 -26.07 8.62 -3.68
CA SER A 176 -26.73 9.91 -3.83
C SER A 176 -27.43 10.34 -2.53
N GLY A 177 -27.15 11.56 -2.08
CA GLY A 177 -27.69 12.10 -0.83
C GLY A 177 -27.02 11.58 0.45
N ARG A 178 -25.99 10.73 0.35
CA ARG A 178 -25.16 10.31 1.48
C ARG A 178 -23.98 11.25 1.70
N VAL A 179 -23.54 11.38 2.94
CA VAL A 179 -22.41 12.22 3.34
C VAL A 179 -21.30 11.35 3.93
N ALA A 180 -20.08 11.51 3.44
CA ALA A 180 -18.90 10.81 3.92
C ALA A 180 -17.80 11.79 4.34
N VAL A 181 -17.09 11.47 5.42
CA VAL A 181 -15.88 12.18 5.86
C VAL A 181 -14.68 11.24 5.74
N VAL A 182 -13.60 11.67 5.09
CA VAL A 182 -12.38 10.88 4.89
C VAL A 182 -11.16 11.63 5.38
N THR A 183 -10.48 11.09 6.40
CA THR A 183 -9.23 11.67 6.90
C THR A 183 -8.02 11.26 6.05
N GLY A 184 -7.06 12.17 5.88
CA GLY A 184 -5.81 11.88 5.17
C GLY A 184 -6.00 11.62 3.67
N ALA A 185 -6.96 12.28 3.04
CA ALA A 185 -7.40 11.98 1.67
C ALA A 185 -6.82 12.89 0.57
N ARG A 186 -5.65 13.51 0.83
CA ARG A 186 -4.91 14.26 -0.21
C ARG A 186 -4.20 13.36 -1.21
N VAL A 187 -3.67 12.22 -0.75
CA VAL A 187 -2.82 11.30 -1.55
C VAL A 187 -3.11 9.85 -1.16
N LYS A 188 -2.58 8.89 -1.94
CA LYS A 188 -2.60 7.45 -1.64
C LYS A 188 -4.03 6.91 -1.39
N ILE A 189 -4.18 6.03 -0.40
CA ILE A 189 -5.41 5.29 -0.08
C ILE A 189 -6.60 6.24 0.13
N GLY A 190 -6.43 7.28 0.93
CA GLY A 190 -7.52 8.22 1.24
C GLY A 190 -8.01 8.97 0.01
N TYR A 191 -7.10 9.35 -0.89
CA TYR A 191 -7.44 9.99 -2.17
C TYR A 191 -8.29 9.06 -3.04
N GLN A 192 -7.85 7.81 -3.22
CA GLN A 192 -8.60 6.82 -4.00
C GLN A 192 -9.95 6.47 -3.37
N ALA A 193 -10.02 6.41 -2.03
CA ALA A 193 -11.27 6.18 -1.31
C ALA A 193 -12.26 7.35 -1.51
N ALA A 194 -11.79 8.59 -1.41
CA ALA A 194 -12.60 9.78 -1.67
C ALA A 194 -13.12 9.80 -3.12
N LEU A 195 -12.27 9.51 -4.11
CA LEU A 195 -12.71 9.39 -5.51
C LEU A 195 -13.78 8.31 -5.70
N LYS A 196 -13.62 7.16 -5.04
CA LYS A 196 -14.58 6.05 -5.10
C LYS A 196 -15.95 6.49 -4.56
N LEU A 197 -15.99 7.23 -3.46
CA LEU A 197 -17.22 7.76 -2.85
C LEU A 197 -17.86 8.87 -3.71
N LEU A 198 -17.06 9.79 -4.22
CA LEU A 198 -17.50 10.87 -5.12
C LEU A 198 -18.13 10.32 -6.40
N ARG A 199 -17.46 9.35 -7.05
CA ARG A 199 -17.94 8.66 -8.26
C ARG A 199 -19.19 7.83 -8.01
N ALA A 200 -19.41 7.38 -6.77
CA ALA A 200 -20.61 6.67 -6.34
C ALA A 200 -21.78 7.60 -5.98
N GLY A 201 -21.63 8.92 -5.96
CA GLY A 201 -22.72 9.87 -5.71
C GLY A 201 -22.72 10.54 -4.32
N ALA A 202 -21.81 10.18 -3.43
CA ALA A 202 -21.73 10.76 -2.08
C ALA A 202 -21.25 12.22 -2.08
N HIS A 203 -21.80 13.03 -1.18
CA HIS A 203 -21.12 14.25 -0.72
C HIS A 203 -19.93 13.84 0.15
N THR A 204 -18.73 14.27 -0.19
CA THR A 204 -17.49 13.82 0.47
C THR A 204 -16.70 14.99 1.02
N VAL A 205 -16.49 14.98 2.33
CA VAL A 205 -15.63 15.90 3.06
C VAL A 205 -14.26 15.25 3.24
N VAL A 206 -13.23 15.85 2.65
CA VAL A 206 -11.84 15.39 2.71
C VAL A 206 -11.05 16.23 3.70
N LEU A 207 -10.40 15.55 4.63
CA LEU A 207 -9.57 16.17 5.66
C LEU A 207 -8.09 15.94 5.36
N THR A 208 -7.28 17.00 5.41
CA THR A 208 -5.85 16.95 5.12
C THR A 208 -5.11 18.13 5.75
N ARG A 209 -3.79 18.02 5.94
CA ARG A 209 -2.95 19.17 6.31
C ARG A 209 -2.82 20.20 5.17
N PHE A 210 -2.92 19.76 3.92
CA PHE A 210 -2.66 20.55 2.73
C PHE A 210 -3.90 20.57 1.81
N PRO A 211 -4.94 21.37 2.15
CA PRO A 211 -6.21 21.35 1.43
C PRO A 211 -6.15 22.03 0.06
N ARG A 212 -5.25 22.99 -0.19
CA ARG A 212 -5.12 23.63 -1.51
C ARG A 212 -4.44 22.71 -2.51
N ASP A 213 -3.43 21.95 -2.09
CA ASP A 213 -2.85 20.89 -2.91
C ASP A 213 -3.86 19.76 -3.17
N ALA A 214 -4.69 19.40 -2.18
CA ALA A 214 -5.80 18.46 -2.41
C ALA A 214 -6.77 18.99 -3.48
N ALA A 215 -7.15 20.27 -3.43
CA ALA A 215 -8.02 20.88 -4.43
C ALA A 215 -7.43 20.75 -5.84
N ARG A 216 -6.14 21.07 -6.00
CA ARG A 216 -5.43 20.91 -7.27
C ARG A 216 -5.50 19.47 -7.79
N ARG A 217 -5.25 18.48 -6.92
CA ARG A 217 -5.25 17.05 -7.29
C ARG A 217 -6.62 16.58 -7.73
N PHE A 218 -7.65 16.83 -6.92
CA PHE A 218 -9.02 16.44 -7.25
C PHE A 218 -9.53 17.13 -8.53
N LEU A 219 -9.25 18.41 -8.73
CA LEU A 219 -9.66 19.11 -9.96
C LEU A 219 -8.92 18.62 -11.21
N ALA A 220 -7.73 18.04 -11.06
CA ALA A 220 -6.97 17.46 -12.17
C ALA A 220 -7.51 16.12 -12.66
N GLU A 221 -8.43 15.47 -11.93
CA GLU A 221 -9.12 14.28 -12.40
C GLU A 221 -10.01 14.60 -13.60
N ALA A 222 -9.93 13.77 -14.64
CA ALA A 222 -10.64 14.00 -15.91
C ALA A 222 -12.16 14.06 -15.78
N ASP A 223 -12.73 13.43 -14.74
CA ASP A 223 -14.16 13.40 -14.45
C ASP A 223 -14.58 14.36 -13.32
N SER A 224 -13.70 15.26 -12.87
CA SER A 224 -13.94 16.15 -11.72
C SER A 224 -15.20 17.00 -11.86
N GLU A 225 -15.53 17.46 -13.06
CA GLU A 225 -16.74 18.24 -13.32
C GLU A 225 -18.04 17.51 -12.94
N ARG A 226 -18.03 16.17 -12.92
CA ARG A 226 -19.20 15.35 -12.58
C ARG A 226 -19.50 15.28 -11.09
N TRP A 227 -18.54 15.61 -10.23
CA TRP A 227 -18.66 15.40 -8.78
C TRP A 227 -18.06 16.50 -7.91
N ARG A 228 -17.31 17.46 -8.46
CA ARG A 228 -16.63 18.52 -7.67
C ARG A 228 -17.57 19.39 -6.84
N ASN A 229 -18.84 19.51 -7.24
CA ASN A 229 -19.88 20.20 -6.48
C ASN A 229 -20.29 19.48 -5.18
N ARG A 230 -19.86 18.23 -5.00
CA ARG A 230 -20.09 17.38 -3.83
C ARG A 230 -18.81 17.15 -3.01
N LEU A 231 -17.73 17.87 -3.32
CA LEU A 231 -16.45 17.79 -2.61
C LEU A 231 -16.25 19.01 -1.70
N GLU A 232 -16.02 18.76 -0.42
CA GLU A 232 -15.55 19.76 0.54
C GLU A 232 -14.15 19.39 1.06
N LEU A 233 -13.28 20.38 1.22
CA LEU A 233 -11.89 20.21 1.63
C LEU A 233 -11.62 21.01 2.90
N HIS A 234 -11.12 20.34 3.94
CA HIS A 234 -10.74 20.99 5.21
C HIS A 234 -9.28 20.76 5.57
N GLY A 235 -8.64 21.85 5.97
CA GLY A 235 -7.30 21.90 6.52
C GLY A 235 -7.29 21.52 8.00
N VAL A 236 -6.75 20.36 8.35
CA VAL A 236 -6.58 19.95 9.75
C VAL A 236 -5.28 19.18 9.96
N ASP A 237 -4.57 19.55 11.02
CA ASP A 237 -3.45 18.76 11.53
C ASP A 237 -3.95 17.93 12.71
N LEU A 238 -3.99 16.61 12.54
CA LEU A 238 -4.48 15.68 13.55
C LEU A 238 -3.59 15.60 14.79
N ARG A 239 -2.38 16.21 14.76
CA ARG A 239 -1.54 16.43 15.94
C ARG A 239 -2.09 17.53 16.85
N HIS A 240 -2.96 18.40 16.35
CA HIS A 240 -3.51 19.54 17.08
C HIS A 240 -4.94 19.26 17.53
N THR A 241 -5.08 18.59 18.67
CA THR A 241 -6.37 18.16 19.26
C THR A 241 -7.46 19.24 19.26
N PRO A 242 -7.21 20.50 19.68
CA PRO A 242 -8.26 21.54 19.65
C PRO A 242 -8.80 21.83 18.25
N ALA A 243 -7.97 21.71 17.21
CA ALA A 243 -8.42 21.91 15.83
C ALA A 243 -9.27 20.73 15.33
N VAL A 244 -8.98 19.50 15.81
CA VAL A 244 -9.80 18.32 15.51
C VAL A 244 -11.18 18.45 16.15
N GLU A 245 -11.26 18.92 17.40
CA GLU A 245 -12.54 19.18 18.07
C GLU A 245 -13.33 20.29 17.39
N ALA A 246 -12.72 21.45 17.12
CA ALA A 246 -13.37 22.56 16.45
C ALA A 246 -13.89 22.17 15.05
N LEU A 247 -13.12 21.37 14.30
CA LEU A 247 -13.58 20.82 13.04
C LEU A 247 -14.79 19.90 13.23
N ALA A 248 -14.76 18.98 14.21
CA ALA A 248 -15.88 18.08 14.46
C ALA A 248 -17.16 18.84 14.83
N ASP A 249 -17.05 19.88 15.66
CA ASP A 249 -18.18 20.75 16.03
C ASP A 249 -18.71 21.53 14.82
N HIS A 250 -17.82 22.06 13.97
CA HIS A 250 -18.18 22.73 12.72
C HIS A 250 -18.92 21.79 11.75
N LEU A 251 -18.44 20.57 11.56
CA LEU A 251 -19.09 19.58 10.71
C LEU A 251 -20.45 19.17 11.28
N ALA A 252 -20.57 19.02 12.60
CA ALA A 252 -21.85 18.76 13.25
C ALA A 252 -22.87 19.89 13.06
N ALA A 253 -22.41 21.14 13.02
CA ALA A 253 -23.25 22.31 12.80
C ALA A 253 -23.66 22.50 11.33
N THR A 254 -22.76 22.20 10.38
CA THR A 254 -22.95 22.54 8.96
C THR A 254 -23.50 21.40 8.11
N LEU A 255 -23.17 20.15 8.43
CA LEU A 255 -23.64 19.01 7.65
C LEU A 255 -25.04 18.56 8.09
N PRO A 256 -25.93 18.18 7.15
CA PRO A 256 -27.26 17.71 7.50
C PRO A 256 -27.26 16.27 8.06
N ARG A 257 -26.23 15.47 7.75
CA ARG A 257 -26.09 14.06 8.15
C ARG A 257 -24.63 13.61 7.99
N LEU A 258 -24.29 12.44 8.53
CA LEU A 258 -23.03 11.73 8.26
C LEU A 258 -23.26 10.23 8.20
N ASP A 259 -23.03 9.63 7.03
CA ASP A 259 -23.29 8.20 6.75
C ASP A 259 -22.03 7.34 6.80
N LEU A 260 -20.87 7.92 6.53
CA LEU A 260 -19.59 7.22 6.53
C LEU A 260 -18.49 8.09 7.12
N LEU A 261 -17.81 7.59 8.15
CA LEU A 261 -16.56 8.15 8.65
C LEU A 261 -15.41 7.18 8.37
N LEU A 262 -14.50 7.58 7.48
CA LEU A 262 -13.25 6.86 7.21
C LEU A 262 -12.10 7.52 7.96
N ASN A 263 -11.71 6.93 9.09
CA ASN A 263 -10.49 7.27 9.81
C ASN A 263 -9.28 6.63 9.11
N ASN A 264 -8.89 7.19 7.97
CA ASN A 264 -7.81 6.72 7.11
C ASN A 264 -6.44 7.34 7.42
N ALA A 265 -6.40 8.59 7.89
CA ALA A 265 -5.15 9.27 8.19
C ALA A 265 -4.27 8.43 9.14
N CYS A 266 -3.03 8.21 8.72
CA CYS A 266 -2.09 7.38 9.44
C CYS A 266 -0.67 7.89 9.21
N GLN A 267 0.12 7.95 10.27
CA GLN A 267 1.56 8.12 10.24
C GLN A 267 2.21 6.77 10.57
N THR A 268 2.78 6.13 9.54
CA THR A 268 3.69 4.97 9.69
C THR A 268 5.13 5.48 9.64
N VAL A 269 5.50 6.23 8.62
CA VAL A 269 6.78 6.92 8.55
C VAL A 269 6.62 8.40 8.89
N ARG A 270 7.31 8.86 9.93
CA ARG A 270 7.43 10.29 10.24
C ARG A 270 8.29 10.97 9.18
N ARG A 271 7.72 11.98 8.52
CA ARG A 271 8.41 12.83 7.55
C ARG A 271 8.68 14.20 8.18
N PRO A 272 9.91 14.73 8.09
CA PRO A 272 10.27 16.01 8.68
C PRO A 272 9.69 17.19 7.86
N PRO A 273 9.70 18.42 8.40
CA PRO A 273 9.27 19.62 7.69
C PRO A 273 9.80 19.76 6.26
N GLY A 274 11.10 19.48 6.06
CA GLY A 274 11.77 19.58 4.75
C GLY A 274 11.11 18.74 3.65
N PHE A 275 10.52 17.59 3.99
CA PHE A 275 9.81 16.73 3.04
C PHE A 275 8.59 17.44 2.41
N TYR A 276 7.91 18.28 3.18
CA TYR A 276 6.69 18.97 2.76
C TYR A 276 6.93 20.39 2.23
N ALA A 277 8.17 20.88 2.25
CA ALA A 277 8.50 22.27 1.92
C ALA A 277 7.99 22.70 0.53
N HIS A 278 8.01 21.78 -0.44
CA HIS A 278 7.53 22.01 -1.81
C HIS A 278 6.02 22.34 -1.91
N LEU A 279 5.22 21.98 -0.91
CA LEU A 279 3.77 22.24 -0.88
C LEU A 279 3.44 23.65 -0.35
N MET A 280 4.35 24.24 0.41
CA MET A 280 4.06 25.43 1.21
C MET A 280 3.76 26.66 0.37
N GLU A 281 4.40 26.82 -0.79
CA GLU A 281 4.09 27.92 -1.70
C GLU A 281 2.62 27.87 -2.16
N GLY A 282 2.15 26.69 -2.57
CA GLY A 282 0.77 26.48 -3.00
C GLY A 282 -0.24 26.66 -1.87
N GLU A 283 0.10 26.27 -0.65
CA GLU A 283 -0.78 26.43 0.52
C GLU A 283 -0.87 27.88 1.02
N ARG A 284 0.16 28.70 0.80
CA ARG A 284 0.18 30.12 1.20
C ARG A 284 -0.56 31.04 0.24
N ARG A 285 -0.82 30.59 -0.99
CA ARG A 285 -1.58 31.34 -2.00
C ARG A 285 -2.95 31.76 -1.45
N LEU A 286 -3.31 33.03 -1.61
CA LEU A 286 -4.59 33.58 -1.16
C LEU A 286 -5.75 33.07 -2.03
N GLY A 287 -6.99 33.10 -1.51
CA GLY A 287 -8.18 32.61 -2.21
C GLY A 287 -8.37 33.20 -3.63
N GLU A 288 -7.95 34.44 -3.85
CA GLU A 288 -8.00 35.10 -5.16
C GLU A 288 -7.08 34.45 -6.20
N SER A 289 -5.95 33.91 -5.76
CA SER A 289 -4.94 33.26 -6.61
C SER A 289 -5.20 31.77 -6.88
N LEU A 290 -6.23 31.19 -6.24
CA LEU A 290 -6.70 29.85 -6.58
C LEU A 290 -7.51 29.87 -7.89
N PRO A 291 -7.48 28.77 -8.66
CA PRO A 291 -8.44 28.57 -9.75
C PRO A 291 -9.87 28.82 -9.24
N PRO A 292 -10.73 29.54 -9.99
CA PRO A 292 -12.08 29.86 -9.54
C PRO A 292 -12.88 28.63 -9.08
N GLU A 293 -12.63 27.50 -9.73
CA GLU A 293 -13.24 26.20 -9.47
C GLU A 293 -12.83 25.59 -8.13
N ALA A 294 -11.68 25.96 -7.56
CA ALA A 294 -11.21 25.46 -6.27
C ALA A 294 -11.82 26.20 -5.08
N ARG A 295 -12.32 27.43 -5.28
CA ARG A 295 -12.85 28.27 -4.19
C ARG A 295 -14.07 27.64 -3.50
N PRO A 296 -15.08 27.08 -4.21
CA PRO A 296 -16.22 26.43 -3.56
C PRO A 296 -15.82 25.25 -2.67
N LEU A 297 -14.82 24.47 -3.09
CA LEU A 297 -14.35 23.27 -2.37
C LEU A 297 -13.74 23.64 -1.00
N LEU A 298 -13.20 24.85 -0.87
CA LEU A 298 -12.51 25.34 0.33
C LEU A 298 -13.35 26.34 1.14
N ALA A 299 -14.58 26.64 0.71
CA ALA A 299 -15.39 27.70 1.30
C ALA A 299 -15.74 27.42 2.77
N SER A 300 -16.11 26.15 3.07
CA SER A 300 -16.42 25.70 4.44
C SER A 300 -15.20 25.78 5.37
N ASP A 301 -14.02 25.41 4.87
CA ASP A 301 -12.74 25.56 5.59
C ASP A 301 -12.37 27.02 5.85
N GLU A 302 -12.55 27.88 4.84
CA GLU A 302 -12.33 29.33 4.98
C GLU A 302 -13.27 29.97 6.00
N GLU A 303 -14.50 29.47 6.11
CA GLU A 303 -15.45 29.92 7.12
C GLU A 303 -15.04 29.46 8.53
N LEU A 304 -14.73 28.18 8.72
CA LEU A 304 -14.23 27.67 10.01
C LEU A 304 -12.99 28.46 10.48
N ARG A 305 -12.05 28.73 9.56
CA ARG A 305 -10.89 29.57 9.87
C ARG A 305 -11.26 31.01 10.23
N ARG A 306 -12.26 31.61 9.58
CA ARG A 306 -12.73 32.95 9.94
C ARG A 306 -13.39 32.98 11.32
N GLN A 307 -14.17 31.97 11.66
CA GLN A 307 -14.83 31.84 12.98
C GLN A 307 -13.79 31.70 14.08
N GLY A 308 -12.84 30.77 13.94
CA GLY A 308 -11.76 30.60 14.91
C GLY A 308 -10.93 31.88 15.11
N MET A 309 -10.75 32.72 14.06
CA MET A 309 -9.96 33.95 14.19
C MET A 309 -10.67 34.96 15.07
N ARG A 310 -12.00 35.03 14.99
CA ARG A 310 -12.84 35.91 15.80
C ARG A 310 -12.92 35.45 17.25
N GLU A 311 -13.09 34.15 17.49
CA GLU A 311 -13.20 33.58 18.84
C GLU A 311 -11.92 33.73 19.66
N ASN A 312 -10.75 33.69 19.00
CA ASN A 312 -9.45 33.78 19.65
C ASN A 312 -8.87 35.20 19.72
N GLU A 313 -9.55 36.21 19.17
CA GLU A 313 -9.12 37.61 19.22
C GLU A 313 -8.86 38.12 20.66
N PRO A 314 -9.70 37.82 21.67
CA PRO A 314 -9.45 38.25 23.05
C PRO A 314 -8.22 37.59 23.66
N ALA A 315 -7.98 36.31 23.36
CA ALA A 315 -6.81 35.57 23.84
C ALA A 315 -5.51 36.09 23.22
N ARG A 316 -5.53 36.40 21.91
CA ARG A 316 -4.40 37.04 21.21
C ARG A 316 -4.10 38.43 21.76
N ALA A 317 -5.12 39.24 22.03
CA ALA A 317 -4.94 40.56 22.63
C ALA A 317 -4.33 40.48 24.04
N GLY A 318 -4.76 39.49 24.86
CA GLY A 318 -4.20 39.23 26.18
C GLY A 318 -2.74 38.73 26.16
N LEU A 319 -2.37 37.88 25.19
CA LEU A 319 -0.99 37.41 25.03
C LEU A 319 -0.05 38.46 24.42
N ALA A 320 -0.53 39.29 23.50
CA ALA A 320 0.25 40.42 22.97
C ALA A 320 0.63 41.42 24.08
N ALA A 321 -0.22 41.58 25.10
CA ALA A 321 0.07 42.40 26.27
C ALA A 321 1.18 41.82 27.18
N LEU A 322 1.54 40.54 27.04
CA LEU A 322 2.58 39.86 27.83
C LEU A 322 3.98 39.92 27.17
N GLY A 323 4.16 40.66 26.08
CA GLY A 323 5.50 41.06 25.58
C GLY A 323 6.34 39.96 24.93
N GLY A 324 5.74 38.85 24.49
CA GLY A 324 6.45 37.81 23.74
C GLY A 324 6.36 38.02 22.23
N GLU A 325 7.49 38.29 21.55
CA GLU A 325 7.55 38.30 20.07
C GLU A 325 7.11 36.95 19.45
N LEU A 326 7.15 35.87 20.22
CA LEU A 326 6.70 34.52 19.85
C LEU A 326 5.18 34.27 20.06
N ALA A 327 4.47 35.18 20.72
CA ALA A 327 3.04 35.03 20.97
C ALA A 327 2.15 35.43 19.78
N GLY A 328 2.73 36.07 18.76
CA GLY A 328 2.00 36.53 17.57
C GLY A 328 1.66 35.42 16.57
N GLU A 329 2.43 34.33 16.56
CA GLU A 329 2.35 33.27 15.53
C GLU A 329 1.79 31.94 16.04
N SER A 330 1.87 31.69 17.35
CA SER A 330 1.45 30.44 17.96
C SER A 330 0.85 30.73 19.33
N ILE A 331 -0.48 30.83 19.38
CA ILE A 331 -1.39 30.42 20.47
C ILE A 331 -2.75 31.06 20.18
N ALA A 332 -3.81 30.27 20.34
CA ALA A 332 -5.22 30.60 20.12
C ALA A 332 -5.70 30.49 18.64
N GLY A 333 -5.72 29.24 18.15
CA GLY A 333 -6.89 28.66 17.49
C GLY A 333 -7.24 29.02 16.04
N VAL A 334 -6.36 29.69 15.28
CA VAL A 334 -6.35 29.57 13.81
C VAL A 334 -4.94 29.42 13.30
N VAL A 335 -4.54 28.16 13.15
CA VAL A 335 -3.27 27.82 12.51
C VAL A 335 -3.60 27.17 11.19
N ARG A 336 -2.99 27.62 10.08
CA ARG A 336 -3.18 26.90 8.83
C ARG A 336 -2.47 25.56 9.00
N ALA A 337 -3.20 24.46 8.87
CA ALA A 337 -2.69 23.12 9.14
C ALA A 337 -1.38 22.80 8.41
N ALA A 338 -1.19 23.38 7.22
CA ALA A 338 0.04 23.28 6.45
C ALA A 338 1.25 23.89 7.19
N GLU A 339 1.10 25.03 7.89
CA GLU A 339 2.20 25.66 8.62
C GLU A 339 2.56 24.92 9.90
N LEU A 340 1.59 24.29 10.59
CA LEU A 340 1.90 23.38 11.71
C LEU A 340 2.83 22.24 11.28
N SER A 341 2.73 21.79 10.02
CA SER A 341 3.64 20.76 9.48
C SER A 341 5.08 21.22 9.32
N GLN A 342 5.34 22.53 9.41
CA GLN A 342 6.66 23.13 9.19
C GLN A 342 7.43 23.39 10.48
N ILE A 343 6.80 23.22 11.64
CA ILE A 343 7.43 23.41 12.94
C ILE A 343 8.41 22.25 13.18
N PRO A 344 9.71 22.51 13.38
CA PRO A 344 10.66 21.47 13.77
C PRO A 344 10.39 21.05 15.22
N LEU A 345 10.18 19.76 15.45
CA LEU A 345 9.81 19.23 16.77
C LEU A 345 10.79 18.17 17.28
N ALA A 346 11.60 17.57 16.40
CA ALA A 346 12.61 16.57 16.75
C ALA A 346 14.00 16.98 16.25
N PRO A 347 15.09 16.50 16.90
CA PRO A 347 16.44 16.68 16.40
C PRO A 347 16.57 16.22 14.94
N GLY A 348 17.14 17.06 14.07
CA GLY A 348 17.28 16.78 12.63
C GLY A 348 16.13 17.27 11.76
N ASP A 349 15.02 17.76 12.32
CA ASP A 349 13.91 18.34 11.53
C ASP A 349 14.29 19.62 10.75
N GLU A 350 15.40 20.25 11.13
CA GLU A 350 15.97 21.41 10.43
C GLU A 350 16.59 21.03 9.07
N GLN A 351 16.83 19.74 8.83
CA GLN A 351 17.42 19.27 7.57
C GLN A 351 16.44 19.43 6.41
N ARG A 352 16.83 20.26 5.45
CA ARG A 352 16.08 20.54 4.20
C ARG A 352 16.90 20.31 2.93
N GLY A 353 18.09 19.71 3.08
CA GLY A 353 19.06 19.63 1.99
C GLY A 353 18.62 18.74 0.83
N GLU A 354 18.99 19.12 -0.39
CA GLU A 354 18.66 18.38 -1.63
C GLU A 354 19.20 16.95 -1.65
N HIS A 355 20.22 16.66 -0.84
CA HIS A 355 20.76 15.31 -0.68
C HIS A 355 19.79 14.34 0.02
N LEU A 356 18.82 14.85 0.80
CA LEU A 356 17.76 14.05 1.44
C LEU A 356 16.44 14.17 0.68
N PHE A 357 16.11 15.39 0.24
CA PHE A 357 14.85 15.73 -0.42
C PHE A 357 15.15 16.47 -1.72
N PRO A 358 15.51 15.75 -2.81
CA PRO A 358 15.90 16.39 -4.06
C PRO A 358 14.74 17.18 -4.68
N SER A 359 14.96 18.48 -4.87
CA SER A 359 13.97 19.41 -5.42
C SER A 359 13.44 18.94 -6.79
N GLY A 360 12.12 18.92 -6.95
CA GLY A 360 11.48 18.56 -8.22
C GLY A 360 11.52 17.07 -8.56
N GLN A 361 11.93 16.20 -7.63
CA GLN A 361 11.83 14.75 -7.77
C GLN A 361 10.76 14.21 -6.84
N TYR A 362 9.76 13.56 -7.45
CA TYR A 362 8.59 13.05 -6.75
C TYR A 362 8.33 11.59 -7.13
N ASP A 363 7.68 10.86 -6.23
CA ASP A 363 7.18 9.52 -6.52
C ASP A 363 5.90 9.56 -7.38
N HIS A 364 5.35 8.38 -7.67
CA HIS A 364 4.13 8.21 -8.47
C HIS A 364 2.89 8.88 -7.85
N ASP A 365 2.89 9.14 -6.54
CA ASP A 365 1.83 9.83 -5.82
C ASP A 365 2.07 11.35 -5.76
N GLU A 366 3.05 11.87 -6.50
CA GLU A 366 3.56 13.24 -6.42
C GLU A 366 3.98 13.63 -4.99
N GLN A 367 4.60 12.70 -4.27
CA GLN A 367 5.21 12.96 -2.95
C GLN A 367 6.72 13.13 -3.12
N GLN A 368 7.32 13.98 -2.29
CA GLN A 368 8.76 14.19 -2.29
C GLN A 368 9.52 12.86 -2.12
N ILE A 369 10.56 12.62 -2.92
CA ILE A 369 11.44 11.48 -2.68
C ILE A 369 12.21 11.71 -1.37
N ASP A 370 12.26 10.68 -0.53
CA ASP A 370 12.97 10.66 0.75
C ASP A 370 14.16 9.70 0.69
N LEU A 371 15.37 10.26 0.65
CA LEU A 371 16.63 9.52 0.54
C LEU A 371 17.30 9.25 1.90
N ARG A 372 16.61 9.49 3.01
CA ARG A 372 17.16 9.17 4.34
C ARG A 372 17.46 7.67 4.45
N SER A 373 18.63 7.33 4.96
CA SER A 373 19.09 5.95 5.14
C SER A 373 18.39 5.20 6.28
N ILE A 374 17.73 5.94 7.18
CA ILE A 374 16.89 5.41 8.26
C ILE A 374 15.61 6.22 8.40
N ASN A 375 14.51 5.52 8.72
CA ASN A 375 13.21 6.13 8.96
C ASN A 375 12.47 5.36 10.08
N SER A 376 11.28 5.84 10.46
CA SER A 376 10.44 5.30 11.54
C SER A 376 10.14 3.80 11.44
N TRP A 377 10.14 3.24 10.23
CA TRP A 377 9.87 1.83 9.98
C TRP A 377 10.98 0.91 10.53
N ARG A 378 12.20 1.44 10.62
CA ARG A 378 13.40 0.70 11.03
C ARG A 378 13.83 0.97 12.48
N LEU A 379 13.21 1.93 13.17
CA LEU A 379 13.55 2.30 14.54
C LEU A 379 13.17 1.20 15.53
N ARG A 380 14.09 0.87 16.45
CA ARG A 380 13.78 0.04 17.63
C ARG A 380 13.29 0.93 18.76
N LEU A 381 12.81 0.33 19.85
CA LEU A 381 12.21 1.06 20.98
C LEU A 381 13.05 2.23 21.49
N ALA A 382 14.34 2.02 21.74
CA ALA A 382 15.24 3.06 22.26
C ALA A 382 15.57 4.16 21.22
N ASP A 383 15.32 3.89 19.94
CA ASP A 383 15.63 4.79 18.83
C ASP A 383 14.45 5.72 18.49
N VAL A 384 13.27 5.52 19.07
CA VAL A 384 12.05 6.31 18.78
C VAL A 384 12.06 7.62 19.58
N PRO A 385 12.07 8.80 18.94
CA PRO A 385 11.93 10.07 19.64
C PRO A 385 10.56 10.17 20.35
N THR A 386 10.53 10.73 21.56
CA THR A 386 9.28 10.93 22.32
C THR A 386 8.25 11.73 21.54
N VAL A 387 8.69 12.77 20.82
CA VAL A 387 7.82 13.58 19.96
C VAL A 387 7.17 12.73 18.86
N GLU A 388 7.94 11.87 18.20
CA GLU A 388 7.40 10.98 17.16
C GLU A 388 6.40 9.99 17.72
N LEU A 389 6.67 9.42 18.90
CA LEU A 389 5.71 8.58 19.62
C LEU A 389 4.38 9.32 19.84
N LEU A 390 4.43 10.54 20.36
CA LEU A 390 3.23 11.35 20.63
C LEU A 390 2.48 11.70 19.35
N GLU A 391 3.17 12.13 18.30
CA GLU A 391 2.54 12.44 17.00
C GLU A 391 1.83 11.21 16.42
N VAL A 392 2.48 10.05 16.46
CA VAL A 392 1.87 8.81 15.95
C VAL A 392 0.64 8.43 16.77
N GLN A 393 0.67 8.54 18.10
CA GLN A 393 -0.52 8.29 18.92
C GLN A 393 -1.64 9.29 18.61
N LEU A 394 -1.30 10.58 18.49
CA LEU A 394 -2.25 11.64 18.18
C LEU A 394 -2.96 11.38 16.85
N VAL A 395 -2.20 11.10 15.80
CA VAL A 395 -2.74 10.88 14.45
C VAL A 395 -3.49 9.54 14.34
N ASN A 396 -2.90 8.44 14.82
CA ASN A 396 -3.39 7.10 14.50
C ASN A 396 -4.45 6.58 15.48
N ALA A 397 -4.57 7.14 16.69
CA ALA A 397 -5.48 6.64 17.73
C ALA A 397 -6.34 7.73 18.37
N ILE A 398 -5.73 8.85 18.79
CA ILE A 398 -6.46 9.91 19.51
C ILE A 398 -7.39 10.71 18.59
N ALA A 399 -6.94 11.10 17.39
CA ALA A 399 -7.80 11.80 16.44
C ALA A 399 -9.01 10.93 16.01
N PRO A 400 -8.86 9.63 15.66
CA PRO A 400 -10.00 8.75 15.46
C PRO A 400 -10.93 8.66 16.68
N PHE A 401 -10.40 8.60 17.89
CA PHE A 401 -11.20 8.61 19.12
C PHE A 401 -12.07 9.88 19.20
N ILE A 402 -11.47 11.06 19.03
CA ILE A 402 -12.15 12.35 19.08
C ILE A 402 -13.23 12.42 18.01
N LEU A 403 -12.89 12.12 16.76
CA LEU A 403 -13.83 12.18 15.63
C LEU A 403 -15.01 11.24 15.84
N ASN A 404 -14.76 9.98 16.25
CA ASN A 404 -15.83 9.01 16.52
C ASN A 404 -16.78 9.54 17.60
N ALA A 405 -16.24 10.01 18.73
CA ALA A 405 -17.03 10.49 19.85
C ALA A 405 -17.83 11.75 19.52
N ARG A 406 -17.18 12.76 18.92
CA ARG A 406 -17.78 14.08 18.64
C ARG A 406 -18.77 14.05 17.49
N LEU A 407 -18.56 13.19 16.49
CA LEU A 407 -19.44 13.10 15.32
C LEU A 407 -20.61 12.11 15.52
N LYS A 408 -20.62 11.30 16.59
CA LYS A 408 -21.73 10.37 16.87
C LYS A 408 -23.12 11.04 16.81
N PRO A 409 -23.36 12.24 17.37
CA PRO A 409 -24.66 12.90 17.26
C PRO A 409 -25.06 13.26 15.82
N LEU A 410 -24.09 13.67 14.99
CA LEU A 410 -24.34 13.95 13.57
C LEU A 410 -24.68 12.66 12.80
N MET A 411 -24.01 11.56 13.13
CA MET A 411 -24.27 10.23 12.53
C MET A 411 -25.64 9.69 12.92
N ALA A 412 -26.07 9.90 14.16
CA ALA A 412 -27.38 9.48 14.65
C ALA A 412 -28.54 10.39 14.20
N ARG A 413 -28.23 11.57 13.60
CA ARG A 413 -29.23 12.58 13.23
C ARG A 413 -30.26 12.06 12.24
N VAL A 414 -29.84 11.19 11.32
CA VAL A 414 -30.74 10.51 10.37
C VAL A 414 -30.70 9.01 10.66
N PRO A 415 -31.75 8.43 11.26
CA PRO A 415 -31.73 7.06 11.78
C PRO A 415 -31.95 6.01 10.67
N THR A 416 -31.10 6.04 9.65
CA THR A 416 -31.10 5.11 8.51
C THR A 416 -30.64 3.70 8.89
N ARG A 417 -29.93 3.58 10.03
CA ARG A 417 -29.36 2.32 10.54
C ARG A 417 -28.43 1.60 9.58
N ASP A 418 -27.83 2.34 8.65
CA ASP A 418 -26.86 1.84 7.67
C ASP A 418 -25.60 2.72 7.63
N THR A 419 -25.34 3.41 8.74
CA THR A 419 -24.21 4.33 8.92
C THR A 419 -22.96 3.54 9.34
N HIS A 420 -21.78 3.94 8.89
CA HIS A 420 -20.52 3.20 9.12
C HIS A 420 -19.40 4.09 9.65
N ILE A 421 -18.58 3.51 10.53
CA ILE A 421 -17.26 4.03 10.90
C ILE A 421 -16.24 2.99 10.50
N VAL A 422 -15.25 3.37 9.69
CA VAL A 422 -14.13 2.50 9.36
C VAL A 422 -12.84 3.10 9.90
N ASN A 423 -12.26 2.39 10.84
CA ASN A 423 -10.93 2.67 11.38
C ASN A 423 -9.89 1.93 10.53
N VAL A 424 -9.09 2.66 9.75
CA VAL A 424 -8.08 2.04 8.89
C VAL A 424 -6.89 1.58 9.74
N SER A 425 -6.81 0.27 9.91
CA SER A 425 -5.82 -0.40 10.74
C SER A 425 -4.88 -1.23 9.88
N ALA A 426 -4.06 -2.06 10.52
CA ALA A 426 -3.12 -2.94 9.85
C ALA A 426 -2.76 -4.14 10.75
N MET A 427 -2.07 -5.14 10.18
CA MET A 427 -1.53 -6.30 10.91
C MET A 427 -0.60 -5.93 12.08
N GLU A 428 0.00 -4.73 12.05
CA GLU A 428 0.80 -4.11 13.11
C GLU A 428 0.03 -4.04 14.44
N GLY A 429 -1.27 -3.77 14.38
CA GLY A 429 -2.17 -3.67 15.54
C GLY A 429 -2.71 -5.00 16.06
N VAL A 430 -2.39 -6.12 15.41
CA VAL A 430 -2.90 -7.45 15.79
C VAL A 430 -2.01 -8.09 16.85
N PHE A 431 -2.57 -8.55 17.97
CA PHE A 431 -1.77 -9.11 19.08
C PHE A 431 -1.22 -10.51 18.76
N TYR A 432 -2.08 -11.42 18.28
CA TYR A 432 -1.76 -12.85 18.14
C TYR A 432 -1.08 -13.20 16.81
N ARG A 433 -0.21 -12.31 16.32
CA ARG A 433 0.58 -12.59 15.11
C ARG A 433 1.79 -13.44 15.48
N ALA A 434 1.94 -14.59 14.81
CA ALA A 434 3.04 -15.53 15.05
C ALA A 434 4.44 -14.89 14.96
N TYR A 435 4.58 -13.89 14.08
CA TYR A 435 5.83 -13.15 13.89
C TYR A 435 5.57 -11.64 13.90
N LYS A 436 6.28 -10.92 14.77
CA LYS A 436 6.36 -9.45 14.78
C LYS A 436 7.83 -9.04 14.72
N THR A 437 8.10 -7.89 14.11
CA THR A 437 9.43 -7.28 14.11
C THR A 437 9.70 -6.63 15.47
N ASP A 438 10.97 -6.41 15.79
CA ASP A 438 11.46 -5.65 16.93
C ASP A 438 11.51 -4.13 16.68
N LYS A 439 10.96 -3.70 15.54
CA LYS A 439 11.01 -2.32 15.02
C LYS A 439 9.60 -1.75 14.91
N HIS A 440 9.53 -0.44 14.72
CA HIS A 440 8.29 0.29 14.53
C HIS A 440 7.28 0.16 15.70
N PRO A 441 7.73 0.13 16.98
CA PRO A 441 6.84 -0.22 18.11
C PRO A 441 5.74 0.81 18.37
N HIS A 442 6.02 2.10 18.16
CA HIS A 442 5.08 3.19 18.43
C HIS A 442 3.82 3.12 17.53
N THR A 443 3.98 2.68 16.28
CA THR A 443 2.83 2.50 15.37
C THR A 443 2.11 1.19 15.64
N ASN A 444 2.82 0.10 15.98
CA ASN A 444 2.20 -1.14 16.46
C ASN A 444 1.27 -0.85 17.65
N MET A 445 1.75 -0.07 18.63
CA MET A 445 0.95 0.37 19.78
C MET A 445 -0.27 1.19 19.35
N ALA A 446 -0.10 2.18 18.48
CA ALA A 446 -1.21 3.03 18.06
C ALA A 446 -2.27 2.26 17.25
N LYS A 447 -1.87 1.34 16.37
CA LYS A 447 -2.80 0.48 15.62
C LYS A 447 -3.51 -0.52 16.53
N ALA A 448 -2.84 -1.04 17.56
CA ALA A 448 -3.46 -1.85 18.59
C ALA A 448 -4.49 -1.06 19.40
N ALA A 449 -4.18 0.19 19.77
CA ALA A 449 -5.12 1.08 20.45
C ALA A 449 -6.35 1.38 19.58
N LEU A 450 -6.16 1.64 18.28
CA LEU A 450 -7.24 1.85 17.32
C LEU A 450 -8.13 0.60 17.15
N ASN A 451 -7.53 -0.59 17.12
CA ASN A 451 -8.26 -1.86 17.11
C ASN A 451 -9.08 -2.04 18.40
N MET A 452 -8.49 -1.73 19.55
CA MET A 452 -9.18 -1.81 20.83
C MET A 452 -10.33 -0.82 20.94
N LEU A 453 -10.20 0.38 20.36
CA LEU A 453 -11.28 1.36 20.26
C LEU A 453 -12.48 0.76 19.51
N THR A 454 -12.27 0.17 18.33
CA THR A 454 -13.34 -0.52 17.60
C THR A 454 -13.96 -1.63 18.43
N ARG A 455 -13.13 -2.53 18.97
CA ARG A 455 -13.61 -3.71 19.71
C ARG A 455 -14.43 -3.35 20.94
N THR A 456 -14.10 -2.24 21.59
CA THR A 456 -14.77 -1.76 22.81
C THR A 456 -16.05 -0.99 22.47
N SER A 457 -15.98 -0.02 21.56
CA SER A 457 -17.04 0.96 21.36
C SER A 457 -18.10 0.54 20.33
N ALA A 458 -17.79 -0.41 19.44
CA ALA A 458 -18.72 -0.77 18.35
C ALA A 458 -20.08 -1.26 18.85
N GLN A 459 -20.14 -1.93 20.01
CA GLN A 459 -21.42 -2.41 20.57
C GLN A 459 -22.35 -1.27 20.98
N ASP A 460 -21.80 -0.18 21.50
CA ASP A 460 -22.58 1.01 21.84
C ASP A 460 -23.13 1.67 20.56
N TYR A 461 -22.28 1.87 19.56
CA TYR A 461 -22.63 2.53 18.29
C TYR A 461 -23.65 1.73 17.47
N ALA A 462 -23.57 0.39 17.51
CA ALA A 462 -24.51 -0.47 16.80
C ALA A 462 -25.97 -0.29 17.25
N ARG A 463 -26.21 0.16 18.49
CA ARG A 463 -27.58 0.43 19.00
C ARG A 463 -28.24 1.56 18.22
N ASP A 464 -27.46 2.58 17.87
CA ASP A 464 -27.85 3.73 17.06
C ASP A 464 -27.82 3.43 15.55
N GLY A 465 -27.49 2.19 15.15
CA GLY A 465 -27.37 1.79 13.76
C GLY A 465 -26.08 2.25 13.08
N ILE A 466 -25.03 2.50 13.88
CA ILE A 466 -23.70 2.90 13.41
C ILE A 466 -22.74 1.71 13.51
N HIS A 467 -22.23 1.26 12.36
CA HIS A 467 -21.45 0.04 12.20
C HIS A 467 -19.96 0.36 12.19
N MET A 468 -19.32 0.23 13.35
CA MET A 468 -17.90 0.53 13.52
C MET A 468 -17.04 -0.72 13.29
N ASN A 469 -16.07 -0.66 12.37
CA ASN A 469 -15.13 -1.74 12.09
C ASN A 469 -13.69 -1.23 11.96
N SER A 470 -12.72 -2.12 12.18
CA SER A 470 -11.32 -1.90 11.83
C SER A 470 -11.00 -2.65 10.55
N VAL A 471 -10.28 -2.04 9.60
CA VAL A 471 -9.98 -2.66 8.31
C VAL A 471 -8.49 -2.61 8.00
N ASP A 472 -7.90 -3.76 7.68
CA ASP A 472 -6.54 -3.90 7.16
C ASP A 472 -6.51 -3.65 5.65
N THR A 473 -5.59 -2.79 5.22
CA THR A 473 -5.44 -2.38 3.82
C THR A 473 -4.74 -3.43 2.95
N GLY A 474 -4.13 -4.45 3.56
CA GLY A 474 -3.15 -5.28 2.89
C GLY A 474 -1.81 -4.56 2.68
N TRP A 475 -0.89 -5.25 2.02
CA TRP A 475 0.47 -4.77 1.78
C TRP A 475 0.54 -4.06 0.43
N ILE A 476 0.63 -2.73 0.48
CA ILE A 476 0.60 -1.88 -0.72
C ILE A 476 1.86 -1.05 -0.96
N THR A 477 2.70 -0.87 0.06
CA THR A 477 3.93 -0.08 -0.02
C THR A 477 5.07 -0.77 0.71
N ASP A 478 6.29 -0.51 0.26
CA ASP A 478 7.50 -0.84 0.99
C ASP A 478 7.99 0.44 1.71
N GLU A 479 7.78 0.51 3.03
CA GLU A 479 8.14 1.68 3.83
C GLU A 479 9.62 1.69 4.25
N ASP A 480 10.41 0.71 3.78
CA ASP A 480 11.85 0.71 3.98
C ASP A 480 12.54 1.89 3.27
N PRO A 481 13.70 2.36 3.79
CA PRO A 481 14.56 3.30 3.08
C PRO A 481 14.83 2.85 1.64
N ALA A 482 14.91 3.83 0.71
CA ALA A 482 14.96 3.59 -0.73
C ALA A 482 16.03 2.57 -1.16
N GLU A 483 17.23 2.67 -0.60
CA GLU A 483 18.33 1.74 -0.89
C GLU A 483 17.99 0.29 -0.48
N ILE A 484 17.33 0.10 0.65
CA ILE A 484 16.95 -1.22 1.16
C ILE A 484 15.79 -1.79 0.34
N ALA A 485 14.81 -0.97 -0.01
CA ALA A 485 13.71 -1.36 -0.89
C ALA A 485 14.24 -1.78 -2.27
N GLN A 486 15.15 -1.01 -2.86
CA GLN A 486 15.80 -1.32 -4.13
C GLN A 486 16.60 -2.63 -4.07
N ARG A 487 17.37 -2.84 -2.99
CA ARG A 487 18.09 -4.10 -2.79
C ARG A 487 17.14 -5.30 -2.69
N LYS A 488 16.03 -5.18 -1.96
CA LYS A 488 15.01 -6.24 -1.89
C LYS A 488 14.38 -6.53 -3.24
N GLN A 489 14.15 -5.51 -4.06
CA GLN A 489 13.66 -5.70 -5.42
C GLN A 489 14.69 -6.44 -6.29
N GLN A 490 15.97 -6.06 -6.23
CA GLN A 490 17.04 -6.67 -7.01
C GLN A 490 17.36 -8.11 -6.60
N GLU A 491 17.44 -8.38 -5.29
CA GLU A 491 17.86 -9.67 -4.76
C GLU A 491 16.70 -10.67 -4.63
N LEU A 492 15.49 -10.18 -4.32
CA LEU A 492 14.33 -11.03 -4.01
C LEU A 492 13.18 -10.89 -5.01
N GLY A 493 13.27 -9.97 -5.98
CA GLY A 493 12.15 -9.67 -6.89
C GLY A 493 10.93 -9.13 -6.14
N PHE A 494 11.12 -8.55 -4.95
CA PHE A 494 10.02 -8.15 -4.09
C PHE A 494 9.35 -6.87 -4.60
N HIS A 495 8.02 -6.90 -4.67
CA HIS A 495 7.16 -5.72 -4.77
C HIS A 495 5.88 -5.95 -3.95
N PRO A 496 5.14 -4.90 -3.58
CA PRO A 496 3.86 -5.04 -2.91
C PRO A 496 2.84 -5.82 -3.78
N PRO A 497 2.09 -6.77 -3.18
CA PRO A 497 1.12 -7.61 -3.89
C PRO A 497 -0.20 -6.90 -4.26
N LEU A 498 -0.42 -5.71 -3.73
CA LEU A 498 -1.62 -4.88 -3.92
C LEU A 498 -1.20 -3.42 -4.14
N ASP A 499 -2.11 -2.59 -4.65
CA ASP A 499 -1.88 -1.15 -4.82
C ASP A 499 -2.83 -0.27 -3.96
N ILE A 500 -2.68 1.05 -4.08
CA ILE A 500 -3.48 2.02 -3.34
C ILE A 500 -4.99 1.96 -3.66
N VAL A 501 -5.37 1.48 -4.85
CA VAL A 501 -6.77 1.34 -5.26
C VAL A 501 -7.38 0.10 -4.60
N ASP A 502 -6.61 -0.99 -4.49
CA ASP A 502 -7.02 -2.18 -3.76
C ASP A 502 -7.21 -1.86 -2.26
N ALA A 503 -6.29 -1.10 -1.66
CA ALA A 503 -6.43 -0.64 -0.28
C ALA A 503 -7.66 0.25 -0.08
N ALA A 504 -7.92 1.19 -1.00
CA ALA A 504 -9.13 2.03 -0.96
C ALA A 504 -10.40 1.17 -1.05
N ALA A 505 -10.42 0.19 -1.96
CA ALA A 505 -11.53 -0.75 -2.08
C ALA A 505 -11.77 -1.54 -0.79
N ARG A 506 -10.70 -1.96 -0.09
CA ARG A 506 -10.79 -2.67 1.20
C ARG A 506 -11.42 -1.79 2.28
N ILE A 507 -10.95 -0.56 2.46
CA ILE A 507 -11.48 0.31 3.52
C ILE A 507 -12.89 0.81 3.23
N CYS A 508 -13.29 0.91 1.96
CA CYS A 508 -14.66 1.24 1.60
C CYS A 508 -15.61 0.02 1.58
N ALA A 509 -15.09 -1.19 1.49
CA ALA A 509 -15.89 -2.41 1.33
C ALA A 509 -16.99 -2.59 2.38
N PRO A 510 -16.79 -2.37 3.69
CA PRO A 510 -17.85 -2.58 4.68
C PRO A 510 -19.09 -1.73 4.41
N TYR A 511 -18.88 -0.50 3.95
CA TYR A 511 -19.96 0.41 3.60
C TYR A 511 -20.64 0.01 2.29
N PHE A 512 -19.87 -0.21 1.21
CA PHE A 512 -20.43 -0.63 -0.07
C PHE A 512 -21.15 -1.97 0.01
N ASP A 513 -20.59 -2.96 0.70
CA ASP A 513 -21.21 -4.26 0.93
C ASP A 513 -22.53 -4.10 1.68
N GLY A 514 -22.54 -3.26 2.72
CA GLY A 514 -23.75 -2.91 3.44
C GLY A 514 -24.81 -2.30 2.53
N GLN A 515 -24.45 -1.34 1.67
CA GLN A 515 -25.40 -0.70 0.77
C GLN A 515 -25.93 -1.63 -0.33
N ILE A 516 -25.13 -2.61 -0.76
CA ILE A 516 -25.52 -3.56 -1.82
C ILE A 516 -26.36 -4.71 -1.27
N THR A 517 -26.00 -5.21 -0.09
CA THR A 517 -26.59 -6.45 0.48
C THR A 517 -27.66 -6.18 1.52
N GLY A 518 -27.66 -5.00 2.15
CA GLY A 518 -28.43 -4.71 3.36
C GLY A 518 -27.83 -5.31 4.64
N GLU A 519 -26.72 -6.05 4.54
CA GLU A 519 -26.05 -6.66 5.69
C GLU A 519 -24.90 -5.78 6.17
N HIS A 520 -25.02 -5.27 7.40
CA HIS A 520 -24.03 -4.36 7.97
C HIS A 520 -23.25 -5.03 9.11
N VAL A 521 -22.01 -5.43 8.81
CA VAL A 521 -21.09 -5.98 9.83
C VAL A 521 -20.63 -4.88 10.78
N TRP A 522 -20.44 -5.20 12.06
CA TRP A 522 -19.91 -4.27 13.06
C TRP A 522 -19.06 -4.99 14.11
N GLY A 523 -18.16 -4.26 14.75
CA GLY A 523 -17.28 -4.76 15.80
C GLY A 523 -16.28 -5.81 15.29
N LYS A 524 -15.89 -5.75 14.01
CA LYS A 524 -14.95 -6.71 13.40
C LYS A 524 -13.63 -6.04 13.04
N PHE A 525 -12.57 -6.85 13.05
CA PHE A 525 -11.34 -6.58 12.32
C PHE A 525 -11.45 -7.30 10.97
N LEU A 526 -11.39 -6.55 9.87
CA LEU A 526 -11.56 -7.08 8.52
C LEU A 526 -10.22 -7.08 7.80
N LYS A 527 -9.87 -8.23 7.23
CA LYS A 527 -8.68 -8.42 6.41
C LYS A 527 -9.06 -9.24 5.20
N ASP A 528 -8.60 -8.82 4.01
CA ASP A 528 -8.91 -9.52 2.75
C ASP A 528 -10.42 -9.70 2.51
N TYR A 529 -11.22 -8.69 2.88
CA TYR A 529 -12.69 -8.70 2.81
C TYR A 529 -13.37 -9.74 3.72
N GLN A 530 -12.66 -10.30 4.69
CA GLN A 530 -13.17 -11.30 5.63
C GLN A 530 -12.91 -10.88 7.08
N VAL A 531 -13.69 -11.44 8.01
CA VAL A 531 -13.44 -11.28 9.45
C VAL A 531 -12.15 -12.02 9.81
N ALA A 532 -11.24 -11.30 10.47
CA ALA A 532 -9.96 -11.81 10.94
C ALA A 532 -9.84 -11.67 12.46
N ASN A 533 -8.83 -12.33 13.01
CA ASN A 533 -8.52 -12.26 14.43
C ASN A 533 -7.92 -10.90 14.81
N TRP A 534 -8.28 -10.43 16.01
CA TRP A 534 -7.78 -9.21 16.64
C TRP A 534 -6.31 -9.28 17.06
#